data_AF-A0A0G4LLH5-F1
#
_entry.id   AF-A0A0G4LLH5-F1
#
_cell.length_a   1.000
_cell.length_b   1.000
_cell.length_c   1.000
_cell.angle_alpha   90.00
_cell.angle_beta   90.00
_cell.angle_gamma   90.00
#
_symmetry.space_group_name_H-M   'P 1'
#
loop_
_entity.id
_entity.type
_entity.pdbx_description
1 polymer ?
#
loop_
_entity_poly.entity_id
_entity_poly.type
_entity_poly.pdbx_seq_one_letter_code
_entity_poly.pdbx_strand_id
1 'polypeptide(L)'
;EPEQRDFVLALQRALVGVRALEAARAGTVLAALLQRLYGLDVLEEEAIVAWWGDERAAAGEAMAAVRERCRVLVEWLENAEEEDDDDDDEDDSDDE
;
A
#
# COMPACT_ATOMS: atom_id res chain seq x y z
N GLU A 1 0.76 -9.35 -10.24
CA GLU A 1 1.30 -8.26 -9.39
C GLU A 1 1.84 -7.03 -10.16
N PRO A 2 2.69 -7.13 -11.21
CA PRO A 2 3.28 -5.93 -11.84
C PRO A 2 2.24 -4.99 -12.47
N GLU A 3 1.12 -5.54 -12.96
CA GLU A 3 0.00 -4.79 -13.51
C GLU A 3 -0.73 -3.96 -12.43
N GLN A 4 -0.91 -4.51 -11.23
CA GLN A 4 -1.56 -3.82 -10.11
C GLN A 4 -0.67 -2.69 -9.57
N ARG A 5 0.64 -2.96 -9.39
CA ARG A 5 1.62 -1.93 -9.06
C ARG A 5 1.61 -0.79 -10.09
N ASP A 6 1.64 -1.13 -11.38
CA ASP A 6 1.63 -0.15 -12.46
C ASP A 6 0.30 0.63 -12.52
N PHE A 7 -0.82 -0.01 -12.17
CA PHE A 7 -2.11 0.65 -12.00
C PHE A 7 -2.08 1.67 -10.84
N VAL A 8 -1.57 1.30 -9.67
CA VAL A 8 -1.45 2.23 -8.53
C VAL A 8 -0.55 3.43 -8.88
N LEU A 9 0.56 3.16 -9.58
CA LEU A 9 1.45 4.21 -10.07
C LEU A 9 0.75 5.15 -11.08
N ALA A 10 -0.06 4.60 -11.99
CA ALA A 10 -0.86 5.40 -12.92
C ALA A 10 -1.91 6.25 -12.20
N LEU A 11 -2.56 5.69 -11.18
CA LEU A 11 -3.53 6.40 -10.34
C LEU A 11 -2.88 7.57 -9.58
N GLN A 12 -1.72 7.35 -8.97
CA GLN A 12 -0.95 8.42 -8.32
C GLN A 12 -0.61 9.55 -9.31
N ARG A 13 -0.09 9.21 -10.50
CA ARG A 13 0.22 10.20 -11.55
C ARG A 13 -1.02 10.99 -11.98
N ALA A 14 -2.15 10.31 -12.13
CA ALA A 14 -3.41 10.96 -12.48
C ALA A 14 -3.80 11.99 -11.41
N LEU A 15 -3.74 11.61 -10.13
CA LEU A 15 -4.04 12.50 -9.01
C LEU A 15 -3.10 13.71 -8.91
N VAL A 16 -1.80 13.51 -9.13
CA VAL A 16 -0.82 14.61 -9.22
C VAL A 16 -1.14 15.56 -10.38
N GLY A 17 -1.69 15.04 -11.48
CA GLY A 17 -2.12 15.83 -12.64
C GLY A 17 -3.42 16.64 -12.44
N VAL A 18 -4.20 16.38 -11.37
CA VAL A 18 -5.46 17.08 -11.12
C VAL A 18 -5.17 18.49 -10.57
N ARG A 19 -5.17 19.48 -11.46
CA ARG A 19 -4.88 20.89 -11.10
C ARG A 19 -5.82 21.50 -10.04
N ALA A 20 -7.03 20.97 -9.89
CA ALA A 20 -8.00 21.42 -8.90
C ALA A 20 -7.75 20.84 -7.49
N LEU A 21 -6.79 19.93 -7.34
CA LEU A 21 -6.53 19.20 -6.11
C LEU A 21 -5.12 19.54 -5.61
N GLU A 22 -5.04 20.09 -4.41
CA GLU A 22 -3.74 20.30 -3.75
C GLU A 22 -3.10 18.95 -3.39
N ALA A 23 -1.77 18.88 -3.39
CA ALA A 23 -1.02 17.64 -3.18
C ALA A 23 -1.42 16.89 -1.89
N ALA A 24 -1.67 17.61 -0.80
CA ALA A 24 -2.12 17.00 0.46
C ALA A 24 -3.47 16.28 0.29
N ARG A 25 -4.43 16.92 -0.38
CA ARG A 25 -5.74 16.34 -0.65
C ARG A 25 -5.66 15.22 -1.67
N ALA A 26 -4.81 15.34 -2.68
CA ALA A 26 -4.53 14.28 -3.64
C ALA A 26 -3.98 13.02 -2.96
N GLY A 27 -3.04 13.17 -2.03
CA GLY A 27 -2.53 12.06 -1.24
C GLY A 27 -3.59 11.43 -0.33
N THR A 28 -4.45 12.22 0.32
CA THR A 28 -5.58 11.68 1.10
C THR A 28 -6.55 10.89 0.23
N VAL A 29 -6.86 11.38 -0.97
CA VAL A 29 -7.71 10.65 -1.93
C VAL A 29 -7.04 9.35 -2.36
N LEU A 30 -5.74 9.36 -2.66
CA LEU A 30 -5.00 8.15 -3.00
C LEU A 30 -5.08 7.11 -1.89
N ALA A 31 -4.74 7.49 -0.65
CA ALA A 31 -4.78 6.58 0.50
C ALA A 31 -6.17 5.95 0.69
N ALA A 32 -7.24 6.76 0.60
CA ALA A 32 -8.61 6.26 0.70
C ALA A 32 -9.00 5.31 -0.43
N LEU A 33 -8.53 5.58 -1.66
CA LEU A 33 -8.75 4.68 -2.80
C LEU A 33 -8.00 3.36 -2.61
N LEU A 34 -6.74 3.38 -2.22
CA LEU A 34 -5.95 2.16 -2.00
C LEU A 34 -6.53 1.30 -0.89
N GLN A 35 -6.86 1.90 0.26
CA GLN A 35 -7.50 1.18 1.36
C GLN A 35 -8.83 0.54 0.93
N ARG A 36 -9.63 1.24 0.12
CA ARG A 36 -10.91 0.70 -0.37
C ARG A 36 -10.73 -0.40 -1.41
N LEU A 37 -9.74 -0.28 -2.29
CA LEU A 37 -9.46 -1.28 -3.32
C LEU A 37 -8.85 -2.55 -2.72
N TYR A 38 -8.00 -2.40 -1.71
CA TYR A 38 -7.52 -3.51 -0.89
C TYR A 38 -8.67 -4.24 -0.21
N GLY A 39 -9.52 -3.54 0.57
CA GLY A 39 -10.66 -4.16 1.25
C GLY A 39 -11.80 -4.65 0.35
N LEU A 40 -11.67 -4.54 -0.97
CA LEU A 40 -12.58 -5.12 -1.97
C LEU A 40 -11.92 -6.27 -2.75
N ASP A 41 -10.73 -6.71 -2.34
CA ASP A 41 -9.91 -7.73 -2.99
C ASP A 41 -9.60 -7.37 -4.47
N VAL A 42 -9.47 -6.08 -4.77
CA VAL A 42 -9.11 -5.57 -6.11
C VAL A 42 -7.61 -5.35 -6.24
N LEU A 43 -6.95 -4.96 -5.14
CA LEU A 43 -5.50 -4.83 -5.04
C LEU A 43 -5.01 -5.76 -3.94
N GLU A 44 -3.98 -6.54 -4.26
CA GLU A 44 -3.26 -7.37 -3.30
C GLU A 44 -2.27 -6.51 -2.50
N GLU A 45 -1.89 -7.00 -1.31
CA GLU A 45 -0.95 -6.33 -0.41
C GLU A 45 0.39 -6.10 -1.11
N GLU A 46 0.94 -7.15 -1.72
CA GLU A 46 2.24 -7.17 -2.39
C GLU A 46 2.30 -6.11 -3.48
N ALA A 47 1.19 -5.84 -4.17
CA ALA A 47 1.12 -4.80 -5.19
C ALA A 47 1.20 -3.38 -4.60
N ILE A 48 0.58 -3.14 -3.45
CA ILE A 48 0.63 -1.84 -2.76
C ILE A 48 2.02 -1.61 -2.17
N VAL A 49 2.60 -2.62 -1.51
CA VAL A 49 3.96 -2.57 -0.96
C VAL A 49 5.00 -2.41 -2.08
N ALA A 50 4.88 -3.17 -3.18
CA ALA A 50 5.76 -3.02 -4.33
C ALA A 50 5.65 -1.63 -4.99
N TRP A 51 4.47 -1.01 -5.00
CA TRP A 51 4.31 0.37 -5.48
C TRP A 51 5.00 1.38 -4.57
N TRP A 52 4.92 1.19 -3.25
CA TRP A 52 5.56 2.08 -2.28
C TRP A 52 7.09 2.12 -2.48
N GLY A 53 7.71 0.96 -2.69
CA GLY A 53 9.13 0.79 -2.98
C GLY A 53 9.58 1.22 -4.38
N ASP A 54 8.66 1.46 -5.32
CA ASP A 54 8.99 1.85 -6.68
C ASP A 54 9.54 3.29 -6.75
N GLU A 55 10.74 3.46 -7.32
CA GLU A 55 11.38 4.78 -7.48
C GLU A 55 10.51 5.77 -8.25
N ARG A 56 9.69 5.27 -9.20
CA ARG A 56 8.77 6.09 -10.01
C ARG A 56 7.68 6.71 -9.14
N ALA A 57 7.31 6.10 -8.02
CA ALA A 57 6.33 6.64 -7.08
C ALA A 57 6.91 7.79 -6.23
N ALA A 58 8.24 7.89 -6.11
CA ALA A 58 8.95 9.01 -5.48
C ALA A 58 9.55 10.02 -6.48
N ALA A 59 9.28 9.87 -7.78
CA ALA A 59 9.91 10.67 -8.82
C ALA A 59 9.44 12.13 -8.80
N GLY A 60 10.17 12.96 -8.06
CA GLY A 60 9.92 14.40 -7.93
C GLY A 60 9.02 14.77 -6.74
N GLU A 61 9.03 16.05 -6.38
CA GLU A 61 8.40 16.57 -5.17
C GLU A 61 6.90 16.27 -5.08
N ALA A 62 6.15 16.47 -6.17
CA ALA A 62 4.70 16.25 -6.18
C ALA A 62 4.33 14.77 -6.04
N MET A 63 5.06 13.87 -6.72
CA MET A 63 4.86 12.42 -6.60
C MET A 63 5.16 11.96 -5.17
N ALA A 64 6.31 12.34 -4.64
CA ALA A 64 6.70 12.01 -3.28
C ALA A 64 5.68 12.53 -2.24
N ALA A 65 5.24 13.78 -2.35
CA ALA A 65 4.27 14.37 -1.42
C ALA A 65 2.90 13.69 -1.43
N VAL A 66 2.43 13.23 -2.60
CA VAL A 66 1.19 12.46 -2.72
C VAL A 66 1.37 11.06 -2.16
N ARG A 67 2.46 10.37 -2.54
CA ARG A 67 2.78 9.02 -2.06
C ARG A 67 2.81 8.98 -0.54
N GLU A 68 3.51 9.95 0.06
CA GLU A 68 3.75 10.05 1.50
C GLU A 68 2.50 9.93 2.37
N ARG A 69 1.35 10.40 1.87
CA ARG A 69 0.07 10.28 2.59
C ARG A 69 -0.42 8.86 2.75
N CYS A 70 0.15 7.91 2.02
CA CYS A 70 -0.16 6.49 2.10
C CYS A 70 0.74 5.73 3.07
N ARG A 71 1.75 6.36 3.70
CA ARG A 71 2.70 5.67 4.59
C ARG A 71 2.00 4.80 5.64
N VAL A 72 1.04 5.36 6.37
CA VAL A 72 0.35 4.64 7.45
C VAL A 72 -0.39 3.40 6.93
N LEU A 73 -0.93 3.46 5.71
CA LEU A 73 -1.56 2.28 5.08
C LEU A 73 -0.52 1.21 4.76
N VAL A 74 0.63 1.60 4.20
CA VAL A 74 1.69 0.66 3.84
C VAL A 74 2.31 0.03 5.07
N GLU A 75 2.63 0.83 6.09
CA GLU A 75 3.14 0.33 7.37
C GLU A 75 2.12 -0.61 8.03
N TRP A 76 0.82 -0.34 7.91
CA TRP A 76 -0.19 -1.26 8.44
C TRP A 76 -0.20 -2.61 7.70
N LEU A 77 -0.08 -2.60 6.36
CA LEU A 77 0.01 -3.82 5.56
C LEU A 77 1.27 -4.62 5.93
N GLU A 78 2.44 -3.99 5.88
CA GLU A 78 3.73 -4.65 6.17
C GLU A 78 3.81 -5.27 7.57
N ASN A 79 3.11 -4.70 8.57
CA ASN A 79 3.09 -5.26 9.93
C ASN A 79 1.95 -6.28 10.16
N ALA A 80 0.92 -6.32 9.31
CA ALA A 80 -0.23 -7.22 9.51
C ALA A 80 0.14 -8.69 9.23
N GLU A 81 1.09 -8.95 8.35
CA GLU A 81 1.59 -10.31 8.09
C GLU A 81 2.53 -10.85 9.19
N GLU A 82 3.19 -9.98 9.97
CA GLU A 82 4.13 -10.40 11.03
C GLU A 82 3.42 -10.95 12.29
N GLU A 83 2.11 -10.73 12.47
CA GLU A 83 1.34 -11.21 13.63
C GLU A 83 0.70 -12.60 13.47
N ASP A 84 0.72 -13.19 12.26
CA ASP A 84 -0.01 -14.45 11.94
C ASP A 84 0.91 -15.71 11.88
N ASP A 85 2.21 -15.55 12.16
CA ASP A 85 3.25 -16.60 12.00
C ASP A 85 3.75 -17.18 13.35
N ASP A 86 2.99 -17.00 14.44
CA ASP A 86 3.41 -17.32 15.83
C ASP A 86 2.38 -18.24 16.56
N ASP A 87 1.81 -19.23 15.87
CA ASP A 87 0.85 -20.20 16.46
C ASP A 87 1.01 -21.64 15.91
N ASP A 88 2.21 -22.22 15.99
CA ASP A 88 2.43 -23.63 15.60
C ASP A 88 3.54 -24.33 16.43
N ASP A 89 3.43 -24.30 17.77
CA ASP A 89 4.29 -25.09 18.67
C ASP A 89 3.57 -25.49 19.99
N GLU A 90 2.43 -26.22 19.89
CA GLU A 90 1.92 -26.97 21.06
C GLU A 90 1.53 -28.43 20.74
N ASP A 91 2.34 -29.31 21.33
CA ASP A 91 1.98 -30.55 22.03
C ASP A 91 1.85 -31.87 21.24
N ASP A 92 2.98 -32.58 21.15
CA ASP A 92 2.96 -34.05 21.16
C ASP A 92 4.09 -34.57 22.06
N SER A 93 3.80 -34.70 23.36
CA SER A 93 4.59 -35.51 24.29
C SER A 93 3.67 -36.26 25.25
N ASP A 94 2.96 -37.22 24.67
CA ASP A 94 2.26 -38.30 25.37
C ASP A 94 3.31 -39.40 25.72
N ASP A 95 3.93 -39.30 26.90
CA ASP A 95 4.79 -40.36 27.46
C ASP A 95 4.46 -40.59 28.95
N GLU A 96 3.79 -41.74 29.19
CA GLU A 96 3.59 -42.56 30.42
C GLU A 96 2.62 -42.12 31.54
#